data_AF-A0A7K5GQT1-F1
#
_entry.id   AF-A0A7K5GQT1-F1
#
_cell.length_a   1.000
_cell.length_b   1.000
_cell.length_c   1.000
_cell.angle_alpha   90.00
_cell.angle_beta   90.00
_cell.angle_gamma   90.00
#
_symmetry.space_group_name_H-M   'P 1'
#
loop_
_entity.id
_entity.type
_entity.pdbx_description
1 polymer ?
#
loop_
_entity_poly.entity_id
_entity_poly.type
_entity_poly.pdbx_seq_one_letter_code
_entity_poly.pdbx_strand_id
1 'polypeptide(L)'
;FSCEWATAYFRFRQPYSDLAYALEAEKGGTRAILMAVQAHIIKYLLFVRNTEYTHLERLCRLSGQEQGEALAAALAETLWAAGAGGRAVVCLLTPAGPVVPSGDYKADNVTERIQLFEFSEKAAAQEFIFDHINSFKGEGSHGVILFLYSLLFSRTLER
;
A
#
# COMPACT_ATOMS: atom_id res chain seq x y z
N PHE A 1 15.22 -8.73 2.34
CA PHE A 1 14.46 -8.85 1.07
C PHE A 1 15.42 -8.90 -0.13
N SER A 2 15.02 -9.42 -1.29
CA SER A 2 15.85 -9.33 -2.52
C SER A 2 15.86 -7.89 -3.07
N CYS A 3 16.76 -7.58 -4.01
CA CYS A 3 16.82 -6.26 -4.66
C CYS A 3 15.46 -5.88 -5.29
N GLU A 4 14.82 -6.83 -5.98
CA GLU A 4 13.48 -6.66 -6.58
C GLU A 4 12.43 -6.22 -5.55
N TRP A 5 12.45 -6.83 -4.35
CA TRP A 5 11.52 -6.47 -3.29
C TRP A 5 11.84 -5.11 -2.67
N ALA A 6 13.11 -4.78 -2.51
CA ALA A 6 13.54 -3.51 -1.94
C ALA A 6 13.10 -2.32 -2.81
N THR A 7 13.08 -2.50 -4.13
CA THR A 7 12.65 -1.46 -5.06
C THR A 7 11.17 -1.50 -5.41
N ALA A 8 10.39 -2.45 -4.87
CA ALA A 8 8.99 -2.62 -5.23
C ALA A 8 8.05 -1.64 -4.48
N TYR A 9 7.17 -1.01 -5.25
CA TYR A 9 6.14 -0.08 -4.79
C TYR A 9 4.90 -0.17 -5.68
N PHE A 10 3.79 0.43 -5.25
CA PHE A 10 2.52 0.43 -6.00
C PHE A 10 2.55 1.50 -7.08
N ARG A 11 3.26 1.22 -8.18
CA ARG A 11 3.36 2.11 -9.34
C ARG A 11 2.12 1.97 -10.22
N PHE A 12 1.38 3.05 -10.43
CA PHE A 12 0.33 3.10 -11.46
C PHE A 12 0.91 3.40 -12.83
N ARG A 13 0.17 3.00 -13.87
CA ARG A 13 0.34 3.52 -15.23
C ARG A 13 -0.03 5.01 -15.29
N GLN A 14 0.30 5.63 -16.42
CA GLN A 14 0.11 7.06 -16.65
C GLN A 14 -1.33 7.53 -16.34
N PRO A 15 -1.50 8.60 -15.54
CA PRO A 15 -2.80 9.22 -15.31
C PRO A 15 -3.48 9.63 -16.61
N TYR A 16 -4.81 9.65 -16.60
CA TYR A 16 -5.66 10.00 -17.76
C TYR A 16 -5.42 9.13 -19.01
N SER A 17 -4.90 7.91 -18.85
CA SER A 17 -4.80 6.90 -19.90
C SER A 17 -5.83 5.79 -19.72
N ASP A 18 -6.11 5.02 -20.77
CA ASP A 18 -7.08 3.91 -20.75
C ASP A 18 -6.81 2.87 -19.66
N LEU A 19 -5.56 2.77 -19.20
CA LEU A 19 -5.12 1.87 -18.15
C LEU A 19 -4.69 2.60 -16.87
N ALA A 20 -5.16 3.83 -16.63
CA ALA A 20 -4.82 4.62 -15.45
C ALA A 20 -5.17 3.92 -14.12
N TYR A 21 -6.12 2.98 -14.12
CA TYR A 21 -6.44 2.16 -12.95
C TYR A 21 -5.44 1.03 -12.67
N ALA A 22 -4.56 0.70 -13.60
CA ALA A 22 -3.71 -0.47 -13.53
C ALA A 22 -2.34 -0.17 -12.91
N LEU A 23 -1.91 -1.06 -12.01
CA LEU A 23 -0.56 -1.12 -11.49
C LEU A 23 0.39 -1.72 -12.52
N GLU A 24 1.59 -1.16 -12.62
CA GLU A 24 2.71 -1.76 -13.32
C GLU A 24 3.25 -2.91 -12.47
N ALA A 25 3.21 -4.13 -13.00
CA ALA A 25 3.64 -5.32 -12.30
C ALA A 25 4.63 -6.10 -13.17
N GLU A 26 5.91 -5.89 -12.92
CA GLU A 26 6.98 -6.60 -13.60
C GLU A 26 6.97 -8.10 -13.25
N LYS A 27 7.72 -8.89 -14.01
CA LYS A 27 7.92 -10.29 -13.69
C LYS A 27 8.77 -10.37 -12.43
N GLY A 28 8.23 -10.95 -11.36
CA GLY A 28 8.96 -11.03 -10.11
C GLY A 28 8.15 -11.56 -8.93
N GLY A 29 8.81 -11.71 -7.78
CA GLY A 29 8.23 -12.23 -6.56
C GLY A 29 7.15 -11.33 -5.94
N THR A 30 7.15 -10.04 -6.24
CA THR A 30 6.19 -9.06 -5.69
C THR A 30 4.86 -8.99 -6.46
N ARG A 31 4.82 -9.53 -7.69
CA ARG A 31 3.66 -9.44 -8.59
C ARG A 31 2.37 -9.97 -7.97
N ALA A 32 2.43 -11.04 -7.19
CA ALA A 32 1.24 -11.61 -6.55
C ALA A 32 0.58 -10.60 -5.60
N ILE A 33 1.36 -9.84 -4.84
CA ILE A 33 0.85 -8.81 -3.92
C ILE A 33 0.26 -7.65 -4.73
N LEU A 34 0.98 -7.19 -5.77
CA LEU A 34 0.49 -6.11 -6.64
C LEU A 34 -0.86 -6.48 -7.28
N MET A 35 -1.01 -7.72 -7.77
CA MET A 35 -2.25 -8.17 -8.41
C MET A 35 -3.39 -8.42 -7.42
N ALA A 36 -3.09 -8.84 -6.18
CA ALA A 36 -4.09 -8.86 -5.13
C ALA A 36 -4.62 -7.45 -4.87
N VAL A 37 -3.75 -6.47 -4.65
CA VAL A 37 -4.16 -5.07 -4.42
C VAL A 37 -4.87 -4.47 -5.64
N GLN A 38 -4.44 -4.81 -6.86
CA GLN A 38 -5.10 -4.39 -8.10
C GLN A 38 -6.59 -4.78 -8.14
N ALA A 39 -6.93 -5.99 -7.68
CA ALA A 39 -8.32 -6.41 -7.62
C ALA A 39 -9.15 -5.54 -6.66
N HIS A 40 -8.58 -5.16 -5.52
CA HIS A 40 -9.22 -4.24 -4.57
C HIS A 40 -9.35 -2.82 -5.12
N ILE A 41 -8.37 -2.32 -5.88
CA ILE A 41 -8.44 -1.04 -6.60
C ILE A 41 -9.61 -1.06 -7.60
N ILE A 42 -9.70 -2.09 -8.44
CA ILE A 42 -10.79 -2.22 -9.42
C ILE A 42 -12.15 -2.30 -8.72
N LYS A 43 -12.25 -3.08 -7.63
CA LYS A 43 -13.47 -3.18 -6.82
C LYS A 43 -13.88 -1.81 -6.28
N TYR A 44 -12.95 -1.04 -5.71
CA TYR A 44 -13.22 0.29 -5.18
C TYR A 44 -13.76 1.23 -6.27
N LEU A 45 -13.07 1.29 -7.41
CA LEU A 45 -13.42 2.18 -8.52
C LEU A 45 -14.78 1.87 -9.13
N LEU A 46 -15.13 0.58 -9.26
CA LEU A 46 -16.38 0.15 -9.87
C LEU A 46 -17.58 0.24 -8.94
N PHE A 47 -17.40 -0.04 -7.64
CA PHE A 47 -18.53 -0.32 -6.74
C PHE A 47 -18.60 0.55 -5.48
N VAL A 48 -17.49 1.19 -5.06
CA VAL A 48 -17.44 1.89 -3.76
C VAL A 48 -17.34 3.39 -3.92
N ARG A 49 -16.46 3.86 -4.81
CA ARG A 49 -16.31 5.29 -5.11
C ARG A 49 -17.67 5.85 -5.53
N ASN A 50 -17.97 7.10 -5.17
CA ASN A 50 -19.16 7.80 -5.66
C ASN A 50 -18.75 8.78 -6.77
N THR A 51 -19.27 8.60 -7.99
CA THR A 51 -18.94 9.45 -9.16
C THR A 51 -20.08 9.45 -10.16
N GLU A 52 -20.21 10.51 -10.94
CA GLU A 52 -21.17 10.62 -12.07
C GLU A 52 -20.83 9.72 -13.28
N TYR A 53 -19.59 9.21 -13.37
CA TYR A 53 -19.12 8.41 -14.50
C TYR A 53 -19.76 7.03 -14.61
N THR A 54 -20.02 6.58 -15.84
CA THR A 54 -20.53 5.23 -16.13
C THR A 54 -19.45 4.17 -15.97
N HIS A 55 -19.82 2.90 -15.70
CA HIS A 55 -18.94 1.82 -15.24
C HIS A 55 -17.49 1.83 -15.76
N LEU A 56 -17.28 1.77 -17.08
CA LEU A 56 -15.93 1.66 -17.66
C LEU A 56 -15.15 2.98 -17.59
N GLU A 57 -15.83 4.12 -17.67
CA GLU A 57 -15.22 5.45 -17.58
C GLU A 57 -14.57 5.67 -16.21
N ARG A 58 -15.09 5.01 -15.17
CA ARG A 58 -14.51 5.02 -13.81
C ARG A 58 -13.10 4.43 -13.76
N LEU A 59 -12.70 3.64 -14.76
CA LEU A 59 -11.38 3.01 -14.83
C LEU A 59 -10.40 3.79 -15.72
N CYS A 60 -10.88 4.34 -16.84
CA CYS A 60 -10.03 4.82 -17.93
C CYS A 60 -9.56 6.27 -17.81
N ARG A 61 -10.03 7.06 -16.84
CA ARG A 61 -9.71 8.51 -16.75
C ARG A 61 -9.38 8.98 -15.35
N LEU A 62 -8.58 8.20 -14.63
CA LEU A 62 -8.13 8.57 -13.28
C LEU A 62 -7.02 9.61 -13.34
N SER A 63 -7.20 10.68 -12.59
CA SER A 63 -6.13 11.59 -12.18
C SER A 63 -5.15 10.91 -11.24
N GLY A 64 -3.96 11.50 -11.06
CA GLY A 64 -2.98 11.00 -10.09
C GLY A 64 -3.46 11.07 -8.64
N GLN A 65 -4.42 11.96 -8.33
CA GLN A 65 -5.08 12.02 -7.04
C GLN A 65 -6.04 10.84 -6.87
N GLU A 66 -6.92 10.60 -7.85
CA GLU A 66 -7.87 9.47 -7.79
C GLU A 66 -7.16 8.10 -7.77
N GLN A 67 -6.01 7.97 -8.43
CA GLN A 67 -5.14 6.79 -8.28
C GLN A 67 -4.67 6.61 -6.82
N GLY A 68 -4.25 7.71 -6.18
CA GLY A 68 -3.86 7.70 -4.78
C GLY A 68 -5.00 7.34 -3.84
N GLU A 69 -6.20 7.90 -4.06
CA GLU A 69 -7.41 7.59 -3.30
C GLU A 69 -7.80 6.12 -3.45
N ALA A 70 -7.79 5.61 -4.69
CA ALA A 70 -8.13 4.21 -4.96
C ALA A 70 -7.14 3.23 -4.33
N LEU A 71 -5.84 3.56 -4.35
CA LEU A 71 -4.82 2.79 -3.66
C LEU A 71 -5.02 2.85 -2.14
N ALA A 72 -5.20 4.03 -1.56
CA ALA A 72 -5.41 4.18 -0.12
C ALA A 72 -6.63 3.37 0.36
N ALA A 73 -7.75 3.46 -0.36
CA ALA A 73 -8.94 2.66 -0.06
C ALA A 73 -8.68 1.15 -0.17
N ALA A 74 -7.97 0.71 -1.22
CA ALA A 74 -7.62 -0.70 -1.41
C ALA A 74 -6.71 -1.24 -0.29
N LEU A 75 -5.67 -0.48 0.09
CA LEU A 75 -4.77 -0.86 1.17
C LEU A 75 -5.51 -0.88 2.51
N ALA A 76 -6.27 0.16 2.84
CA ALA A 76 -7.04 0.24 4.08
C ALA A 76 -8.04 -0.91 4.22
N GLU A 77 -8.79 -1.22 3.16
CA GLU A 77 -9.74 -2.34 3.15
C GLU A 77 -9.02 -3.68 3.38
N THR A 78 -7.85 -3.88 2.77
CA THR A 78 -7.09 -5.12 2.92
C THR A 78 -6.51 -5.26 4.33
N LEU A 79 -5.98 -4.18 4.91
CA LEU A 79 -5.46 -4.17 6.28
C LEU A 79 -6.58 -4.39 7.32
N TRP A 80 -7.73 -3.74 7.11
CA TRP A 80 -8.90 -3.89 7.96
C TRP A 80 -9.43 -5.32 7.94
N ALA A 81 -9.49 -5.93 6.76
CA ALA A 81 -9.86 -7.34 6.61
C ALA A 81 -8.85 -8.27 7.29
N ALA A 82 -7.54 -7.97 7.22
CA ALA A 82 -6.51 -8.74 7.91
C ALA A 82 -6.69 -8.70 9.44
N GLY A 83 -7.09 -7.55 10.00
CA GLY A 83 -7.44 -7.39 11.42
C GLY A 83 -8.87 -7.79 11.79
N ALA A 84 -9.50 -8.69 11.02
CA ALA A 84 -10.85 -9.20 11.23
C ALA A 84 -11.93 -8.11 11.40
N GLY A 85 -11.71 -6.93 10.84
CA GLY A 85 -12.60 -5.79 10.92
C GLY A 85 -12.59 -5.04 12.25
N GLY A 86 -11.61 -5.29 13.13
CA GLY A 86 -11.47 -4.60 14.42
C GLY A 86 -10.30 -3.62 14.50
N ARG A 87 -9.26 -3.80 13.68
CA ARG A 87 -8.06 -2.96 13.67
C ARG A 87 -7.36 -2.94 12.30
N ALA A 88 -6.57 -1.90 12.07
CA ALA A 88 -5.56 -1.86 11.02
C ALA A 88 -4.26 -1.28 11.58
N VAL A 89 -3.13 -1.82 11.11
CA VAL A 89 -1.79 -1.27 11.40
C VAL A 89 -1.17 -0.84 10.09
N VAL A 90 -0.67 0.40 10.06
CA VAL A 90 0.05 0.99 8.92
C VAL A 90 1.51 1.16 9.32
N CYS A 91 2.43 0.63 8.52
CA CYS A 91 3.86 0.77 8.71
C CYS A 91 4.42 1.84 7.77
N LEU A 92 5.15 2.81 8.32
CA LEU A 92 5.89 3.82 7.55
C LEU A 92 7.37 3.81 7.94
N LEU A 93 8.23 4.21 7.02
CA LEU A 93 9.63 4.48 7.33
C LEU A 93 9.75 5.86 7.96
N THR A 94 10.37 5.91 9.13
CA THR A 94 10.81 7.16 9.75
C THR A 94 12.25 7.44 9.34
N PRO A 95 12.63 8.70 9.07
CA PRO A 95 14.04 9.07 9.01
C PRO A 95 14.68 8.84 10.39
N ALA A 96 15.28 7.67 10.59
CA ALA A 96 15.96 7.34 11.84
C ALA A 96 17.38 7.90 11.84
N GLY A 97 17.87 8.27 13.03
CA GLY A 97 19.29 8.46 13.29
C GLY A 97 20.10 7.17 13.08
N PRO A 98 21.44 7.22 13.15
CA PRO A 98 22.29 6.06 12.91
C PRO A 98 21.97 4.93 13.91
N VAL A 99 21.39 3.85 13.41
CA VAL A 99 21.21 2.60 14.17
C VAL A 99 22.55 1.87 14.14
N VAL A 100 23.17 1.69 15.31
CA VAL A 100 24.38 0.87 15.44
C VAL A 100 23.93 -0.60 15.43
N PRO A 101 24.31 -1.40 14.42
CA PRO A 101 24.00 -2.82 14.43
C PRO A 101 24.65 -3.48 15.65
N SER A 102 23.87 -4.23 16.44
CA SER A 102 24.41 -5.01 17.55
C SER A 102 24.64 -6.47 17.12
N GLY A 103 25.86 -6.98 17.30
CA GLY A 103 26.19 -8.38 17.03
C GLY A 103 26.21 -8.75 15.53
N ASP A 104 25.76 -9.97 15.20
CA ASP A 104 25.76 -10.52 13.83
C ASP A 104 24.59 -10.01 12.96
N TYR A 105 23.79 -9.09 13.48
CA TYR A 105 22.66 -8.51 12.77
C TYR A 105 23.12 -7.68 11.58
N LYS A 106 22.76 -8.10 10.36
CA LYS A 106 22.98 -7.33 9.14
C LYS A 106 21.82 -6.36 8.93
N ALA A 107 22.07 -5.08 9.17
CA ALA A 107 21.07 -4.04 9.00
C ALA A 107 20.58 -3.97 7.55
N ASP A 108 19.25 -3.95 7.36
CA ASP A 108 18.62 -3.78 6.05
C ASP A 108 18.14 -2.34 5.80
N ASN A 109 18.29 -1.45 6.80
CA ASN A 109 17.89 -0.04 6.81
C ASN A 109 16.38 0.20 6.61
N VAL A 110 15.59 -0.87 6.60
CA VAL A 110 14.13 -0.82 6.45
C VAL A 110 13.54 -1.13 7.81
N THR A 111 13.79 -2.34 8.32
CA THR A 111 13.16 -2.87 9.54
C THR A 111 13.46 -2.05 10.79
N GLU A 112 14.66 -1.49 10.89
CA GLU A 112 15.08 -0.68 12.04
C GLU A 112 14.42 0.71 12.07
N ARG A 113 13.77 1.09 10.97
CA ARG A 113 13.16 2.41 10.76
C ARG A 113 11.65 2.35 10.63
N ILE A 114 11.04 1.16 10.71
CA ILE A 114 9.59 1.00 10.64
C ILE A 114 8.96 1.55 11.91
N GLN A 115 8.04 2.48 11.75
CA GLN A 115 7.11 2.92 12.79
C GLN A 115 5.71 2.34 12.49
N LEU A 116 5.04 1.88 13.55
CA LEU A 116 3.71 1.29 13.48
C LEU A 116 2.67 2.32 13.93
N PHE A 117 1.61 2.46 13.15
CA PHE A 117 0.46 3.29 13.45
C PHE A 117 -0.78 2.41 13.49
N GLU A 118 -1.43 2.33 14.65
CA GLU A 118 -2.60 1.49 14.87
C GLU A 118 -3.89 2.31 14.82
N PHE A 119 -4.91 1.75 14.17
CA PHE A 119 -6.20 2.39 13.96
C PHE A 119 -7.33 1.42 14.34
N SER A 120 -8.27 1.91 15.13
CA SER A 120 -9.52 1.22 15.47
C SER A 120 -10.69 1.59 14.55
N GLU A 121 -10.44 2.41 13.52
CA GLU A 121 -11.44 2.82 12.53
C GLU A 121 -10.85 2.74 11.12
N LYS A 122 -11.55 2.05 10.21
CA LYS A 122 -11.11 1.90 8.82
C LYS A 122 -10.96 3.23 8.09
N ALA A 123 -11.87 4.17 8.34
CA ALA A 123 -11.87 5.48 7.70
C ALA A 123 -10.62 6.28 8.07
N ALA A 124 -10.25 6.31 9.37
CA ALA A 124 -9.03 6.94 9.85
C ALA A 124 -7.76 6.30 9.25
N ALA A 125 -7.73 4.97 9.16
CA ALA A 125 -6.62 4.27 8.50
C ALA A 125 -6.51 4.65 7.01
N GLN A 126 -7.64 4.75 6.30
CA GLN A 126 -7.66 5.15 4.89
C GLN A 126 -7.16 6.58 4.69
N GLU A 127 -7.63 7.53 5.49
CA GLU A 127 -7.19 8.93 5.47
C GLU A 127 -5.69 9.02 5.72
N PHE A 128 -5.19 8.34 6.75
CA PHE A 128 -3.76 8.30 7.07
C PHE A 128 -2.91 7.72 5.93
N ILE A 129 -3.36 6.63 5.31
CA ILE A 129 -2.65 6.04 4.15
C ILE A 129 -2.65 7.02 2.97
N PHE A 130 -3.74 7.74 2.74
CA PHE A 130 -3.84 8.72 1.66
C PHE A 130 -2.88 9.89 1.87
N ASP A 131 -2.81 10.43 3.09
CA ASP A 131 -1.87 11.50 3.45
C ASP A 131 -0.39 11.07 3.26
N HIS A 132 -0.11 9.78 3.45
CA HIS A 132 1.23 9.19 3.33
C HIS A 132 1.39 8.33 2.06
N ILE A 133 0.58 8.58 1.03
CA ILE A 133 0.48 7.67 -0.12
C ILE A 133 1.82 7.46 -0.85
N ASN A 134 2.71 8.46 -0.82
CA ASN A 134 4.04 8.38 -1.43
C ASN A 134 4.96 7.35 -0.75
N SER A 135 4.71 6.97 0.50
CA SER A 135 5.38 5.85 1.16
C SER A 135 5.01 4.50 0.55
N PHE A 136 3.92 4.42 -0.22
CA PHE A 136 3.47 3.20 -0.88
C PHE A 136 3.64 3.25 -2.41
N LYS A 137 3.45 4.42 -3.03
CA LYS A 137 3.52 4.59 -4.49
C LYS A 137 4.79 5.25 -5.01
N GLY A 138 5.63 5.79 -4.12
CA GLY A 138 6.85 6.52 -4.51
C GLY A 138 7.97 5.59 -4.93
N GLU A 139 8.77 6.01 -5.90
CA GLU A 139 10.00 5.30 -6.26
C GLU A 139 10.97 5.26 -5.06
N GLY A 140 11.54 4.09 -4.78
CA GLY A 140 12.44 3.89 -3.62
C GLY A 140 11.74 3.88 -2.25
N SER A 141 10.40 3.88 -2.21
CA SER A 141 9.64 3.93 -0.95
C SER A 141 9.61 2.61 -0.18
N HIS A 142 9.97 1.48 -0.81
CA HIS A 142 9.79 0.13 -0.25
C HIS A 142 8.31 -0.21 0.02
N GLY A 143 7.39 0.41 -0.72
CA GLY A 143 5.95 0.37 -0.46
C GLY A 143 5.34 -1.02 -0.35
N VAL A 144 5.82 -2.00 -1.13
CA VAL A 144 5.31 -3.39 -1.04
C VAL A 144 5.77 -4.07 0.26
N ILE A 145 7.01 -3.80 0.70
CA ILE A 145 7.52 -4.30 1.99
C ILE A 145 6.76 -3.67 3.15
N LEU A 146 6.56 -2.34 3.11
CA LEU A 146 5.80 -1.64 4.14
C LEU A 146 4.37 -2.15 4.25
N PHE A 147 3.72 -2.40 3.12
CA PHE A 147 2.40 -3.00 3.10
C PHE A 147 2.39 -4.43 3.65
N LEU A 148 3.41 -5.25 3.36
CA LEU A 148 3.52 -6.60 3.92
C LEU A 148 3.63 -6.59 5.45
N TYR A 149 4.46 -5.70 6.01
CA TYR A 149 4.54 -5.55 7.47
C TYR A 149 3.23 -5.03 8.06
N SER A 150 2.59 -4.07 7.40
CA SER A 150 1.27 -3.55 7.79
C SER A 150 0.25 -4.69 7.90
N LEU A 151 0.22 -5.61 6.93
CA LEU A 151 -0.65 -6.79 6.94
C LEU A 151 -0.34 -7.73 8.11
N LEU A 152 0.95 -8.03 8.34
CA LEU A 152 1.39 -8.91 9.41
C LEU A 152 0.95 -8.39 10.79
N PHE A 153 1.15 -7.10 11.04
CA PHE A 153 0.79 -6.49 12.32
C PHE A 153 -0.72 -6.24 12.46
N SER A 154 -1.45 -6.04 11.36
CA SER A 154 -2.92 -5.93 11.39
C SER A 154 -3.58 -7.24 11.82
N ARG A 155 -3.06 -8.40 11.37
CA ARG A 155 -3.61 -9.72 11.66
C ARG A 155 -3.43 -10.20 13.11
N THR A 156 -2.56 -9.54 13.87
CA THR A 156 -1.97 -9.96 15.16
C THR A 156 -1.10 -11.21 15.07
N LEU A 157 0.01 -11.22 15.80
CA LEU A 157 0.87 -12.41 15.98
C LEU A 157 0.42 -13.27 17.19
N GLU A 158 -0.44 -12.71 18.03
CA GLU A 158 -1.10 -13.41 19.12
C GLU A 158 -2.36 -14.10 18.57
N ARG A 159 -2.51 -15.38 18.91
CA ARG A 159 -3.52 -16.30 18.39
C ARG A 159 -4.37 -16.83 19.53
#